data_AF-A0A2V8UAJ3-F1
#
_entry.id   AF-A0A2V8UAJ3-F1
#
_cell.length_a   1.000
_cell.length_b   1.000
_cell.length_c   1.000
_cell.angle_alpha   90.00
_cell.angle_beta   90.00
_cell.angle_gamma   90.00
#
_symmetry.space_group_name_H-M   'P 1'
#
loop_
_entity.id
_entity.type
_entity.pdbx_description
1 polymer ?
#
loop_
_entity_poly.entity_id
_entity_poly.type
_entity_poly.pdbx_seq_one_letter_code
_entity_poly.pdbx_strand_id
1 'polypeptide(L)' 'MVFIDESGLSQRPHRCPTWAPRGRTPVLQYHFNWKTISVAAGMTWWNFYFQIFEKSIGKEEVVEFLMHLCSICLGRC' A
#
# COMPACT_ATOMS: atom_id res chain seq x y z
N MET A 1 -20.27 9.77 6.13
CA MET A 1 -19.57 9.65 4.83
C MET A 1 -18.21 9.02 5.10
N VAL A 2 -17.89 7.91 4.44
CA VAL A 2 -16.60 7.22 4.56
C VAL A 2 -15.94 7.26 3.18
N PHE A 3 -14.70 7.70 3.10
CA PHE A 3 -13.90 7.66 1.89
C PHE A 3 -13.05 6.40 1.91
N ILE A 4 -13.04 5.65 0.83
CA ILE A 4 -12.23 4.43 0.69
C ILE A 4 -11.36 4.60 -0.55
N ASP A 5 -10.07 4.34 -0.41
CA ASP A 5 -9.09 4.41 -1.49
C ASP A 5 -8.17 3.19 -1.48
N GLU A 6 -7.75 2.78 -2.67
CA GLU A 6 -6.74 1.74 -2.87
C GLU A 6 -5.45 2.38 -3.38
N SER A 7 -4.38 2.21 -2.62
CA SER A 7 -3.05 2.73 -2.95
C SER A 7 -2.08 1.57 -3.20
N GLY A 8 -1.60 1.45 -4.43
CA GLY A 8 -0.54 0.52 -4.81
C GLY A 8 0.84 1.09 -4.48
N LEU A 9 1.59 0.40 -3.62
CA LEU A 9 2.97 0.76 -3.28
C LEU A 9 3.94 -0.15 -4.04
N SER A 10 4.73 0.47 -4.93
CA SER A 10 5.89 -0.20 -5.52
C SER A 10 7.10 0.00 -4.61
N GLN A 11 7.77 -1.10 -4.24
CA GLN A 11 9.02 -1.03 -3.47
C GLN A 11 10.24 -0.64 -4.33
N ARG A 12 10.00 -0.23 -5.59
CA ARG A 12 11.03 0.33 -6.44
C ARG A 12 11.47 1.66 -5.85
N PRO A 13 12.74 1.81 -5.46
CA PRO A 13 13.23 3.08 -4.94
C PRO A 13 13.06 4.17 -6.01
N HIS A 14 12.71 5.37 -5.55
CA HIS A 14 12.72 6.55 -6.40
C HIS A 14 14.11 6.69 -7.04
N ARG A 15 14.14 6.92 -8.36
CA ARG A 15 15.41 7.09 -9.08
C ARG A 15 16.03 8.42 -8.71
N CYS A 16 16.96 8.40 -7.77
CA CYS A 16 17.75 9.57 -7.41
C CYS A 16 19.06 9.61 -8.23
N PRO A 17 19.59 10.81 -8.53
CA PRO A 17 20.94 10.96 -9.04
C PRO A 17 21.94 10.34 -8.06
N THR A 18 22.78 9.42 -8.55
CA THR A 18 23.85 8.77 -7.78
C THR A 18 25.18 9.01 -8.47
N TRP A 19 26.25 9.12 -7.68
CA TRP A 19 27.61 9.26 -8.19
C TRP A 19 28.15 7.94 -8.71
N ALA A 20 28.80 7.97 -9.88
CA ALA A 20 29.49 6.82 -10.46
C ALA A 20 30.80 7.24 -11.13
N PRO A 21 31.80 6.35 -11.21
CA PRO A 21 33.00 6.59 -12.01
C PRO A 21 32.66 6.90 -13.47
N ARG A 22 33.38 7.82 -14.10
CA ARG A 22 33.19 8.15 -15.53
C ARG A 22 33.31 6.88 -16.37
N GLY A 23 32.32 6.63 -17.22
CA GLY A 23 32.25 5.45 -18.08
C GLY A 23 31.68 4.18 -17.43
N ARG A 24 31.20 4.25 -16.18
CA ARG A 24 30.49 3.14 -15.54
C ARG A 24 29.07 3.57 -15.16
N THR A 25 28.08 2.84 -15.64
CA THR A 25 26.69 3.02 -15.22
C THR A 25 26.54 2.51 -13.78
N PRO A 26 26.05 3.32 -12.84
CA PRO A 26 25.79 2.85 -11.49
C PRO A 26 24.66 1.81 -11.52
N VAL A 27 24.95 0.61 -11.02
CA VAL A 27 23.93 -0.43 -10.84
C VAL A 27 23.29 -0.23 -9.48
N LEU A 28 22.00 0.07 -9.48
CA LEU A 28 21.23 0.20 -8.26
C LEU A 28 20.92 -1.20 -7.71
N GLN A 29 21.62 -1.60 -6.64
CA GLN A 29 21.32 -2.86 -5.95
C GLN A 29 20.13 -2.67 -5.00
N TYR A 30 19.13 -3.52 -5.11
CA TYR A 30 17.99 -3.55 -4.21
C TYR A 30 17.77 -4.97 -3.68
N HIS A 31 17.51 -5.09 -2.38
CA HIS A 31 17.31 -6.37 -1.69
C HIS A 31 15.86 -6.87 -1.74
N PHE A 32 14.94 -6.08 -2.27
CA PHE A 32 13.50 -6.35 -2.16
C PHE A 32 12.99 -7.17 -3.36
N ASN A 33 12.68 -8.44 -3.11
CA ASN A 33 12.05 -9.37 -4.08
C ASN A 33 10.52 -9.19 -4.23
N TRP A 34 9.95 -8.12 -3.68
CA TRP A 34 8.51 -7.96 -3.53
C TRP A 34 7.94 -7.26 -4.77
N LYS A 35 7.00 -7.92 -5.46
CA LYS A 35 6.49 -7.47 -6.78
C LYS A 35 5.66 -6.18 -6.69
N THR A 36 4.78 -6.07 -5.70
CA THR A 36 3.86 -4.94 -5.46
C THR A 36 3.18 -5.15 -4.12
N ILE A 37 3.10 -4.11 -3.27
CA ILE A 37 2.30 -4.11 -2.03
C ILE A 37 1.06 -3.28 -2.32
N SER A 38 -0.10 -3.69 -1.83
CA SER A 38 -1.35 -2.94 -2.00
C SER A 38 -1.87 -2.51 -0.63
N VAL A 39 -2.35 -1.29 -0.52
CA VAL A 39 -2.87 -0.74 0.73
C VAL A 39 -4.30 -0.30 0.49
N ALA A 40 -5.23 -0.79 1.32
CA ALA A 40 -6.59 -0.26 1.36
C ALA A 40 -6.70 0.70 2.55
N ALA A 41 -7.17 1.91 2.30
CA ALA A 41 -7.39 2.92 3.34
C ALA A 41 -8.85 3.36 3.36
N GLY A 42 -9.38 3.51 4.57
CA GLY A 42 -10.72 3.99 4.85
C GLY A 42 -10.66 5.16 5.81
N MET A 43 -11.15 6.33 5.39
CA MET A 43 -11.12 7.56 6.17
C MET A 43 -12.53 8.04 6.49
N THR A 44 -12.77 8.28 7.77
CA THR A 44 -13.91 9.06 8.29
C THR A 44 -13.41 10.43 8.74
N TRP A 45 -14.34 11.34 9.04
CA TRP A 45 -13.99 12.68 9.55
C TRP A 45 -13.09 12.67 10.80
N TRP A 46 -13.14 11.61 11.60
CA TRP A 46 -12.42 11.50 12.87
C TRP A 46 -11.47 10.32 12.98
N ASN A 47 -11.53 9.35 12.04
CA ASN A 47 -10.74 8.12 12.13
C ASN A 47 -10.14 7.76 10.76
N PHE A 48 -8.94 7.18 10.80
CA PHE A 48 -8.23 6.69 9.64
C PHE A 48 -7.88 5.22 9.86
N TYR A 49 -8.37 4.36 8.98
CA TYR A 49 -8.13 2.92 8.97
C TYR A 49 -7.30 2.56 7.74
N PHE A 50 -6.29 1.73 7.91
CA PHE A 50 -5.48 1.23 6.80
C PHE A 50 -5.17 -0.25 7.00
N GLN A 51 -5.19 -1.02 5.92
CA GLN A 51 -4.80 -2.41 5.91
C GLN A 51 -3.80 -2.64 4.78
N ILE A 52 -2.69 -3.29 5.10
CA ILE A 52 -1.59 -3.55 4.17
C ILE A 52 -1.71 -4.99 3.69
N PHE A 53 -1.73 -5.18 2.38
CA PHE A 53 -1.78 -6.48 1.73
C PHE A 53 -0.49 -6.69 0.93
N GLU A 54 0.18 -7.83 1.15
CA GLU A 54 1.45 -8.16 0.48
C GLU A 54 1.29 -8.49 -1.01
N LYS A 55 0.06 -8.64 -1.50
CA LYS A 55 -0.26 -9.00 -2.90
C LYS A 55 -1.25 -8.00 -3.49
N SER A 56 -1.50 -8.13 -4.81
CA SER A 56 -2.59 -7.40 -5.48
C SER A 56 -3.90 -7.73 -4.76
N ILE A 57 -4.65 -6.70 -4.39
CA ILE A 57 -5.94 -6.86 -3.70
C ILE A 57 -6.88 -7.64 -4.62
N GLY A 58 -7.29 -8.83 -4.19
CA GLY A 58 -8.35 -9.61 -4.81
C GLY A 58 -9.71 -9.22 -4.26
N LYS A 59 -10.77 -9.86 -4.77
CA LYS A 59 -12.14 -9.58 -4.33
C LYS A 59 -12.38 -9.98 -2.88
N GLU A 60 -11.70 -11.03 -2.42
CA GLU A 60 -11.86 -11.59 -1.08
C GLU A 60 -11.27 -10.65 -0.02
N GLU A 61 -10.07 -10.11 -0.29
CA GLU A 61 -9.41 -9.14 0.60
C GLU A 61 -10.19 -7.83 0.71
N VAL A 62 -10.84 -7.35 -0.37
CA VAL A 62 -11.73 -6.18 -0.32
C VAL A 62 -12.94 -6.45 0.58
N VAL A 63 -13.55 -7.63 0.46
CA VAL A 63 -14.73 -7.98 1.27
C VAL A 63 -14.34 -8.06 2.75
N GLU A 64 -13.20 -8.65 3.07
CA GLU A 64 -12.68 -8.71 4.44
C GLU A 64 -12.41 -7.30 5.00
N PHE A 65 -11.77 -6.43 4.23
CA PHE A 65 -11.54 -5.03 4.60
C PHE A 65 -12.86 -4.27 4.86
N LEU A 66 -13.85 -4.43 3.97
CA LEU A 66 -15.15 -3.80 4.12
C LEU A 66 -15.92 -4.34 5.34
N MET A 67 -15.81 -5.64 5.64
CA MET A 67 -16.39 -6.22 6.85
C MET A 67 -15.76 -5.63 8.11
N HIS A 68 -14.43 -5.54 8.17
CA HIS A 68 -13.74 -4.90 9.30
C HIS A 68 -14.15 -3.43 9.44
N LEU A 69 -14.18 -2.68 8.34
CA LEU A 69 -14.53 -1.26 8.37
C LEU A 69 -16.00 -1.06 8.79
N CYS A 70 -16.89 -1.93 8.34
CA CYS A 70 -18.29 -1.96 8.74
C CYS A 70 -18.42 -2.25 10.24
N SER A 71 -17.71 -3.26 10.76
CA SER A 71 -17.73 -3.59 12.20
C SER A 71 -17.28 -2.40 13.07
N ILE A 72 -16.29 -1.65 12.62
CA ILE A 72 -15.76 -0.51 13.36
C ILE A 72 -16.69 0.70 13.27
N CYS A 73 -17.25 0.99 12.11
CA CYS A 73 -18.10 2.17 11.89
C CYS A 73 -19.53 1.99 12.43
N LEU A 74 -20.09 0.78 12.37
CA LEU A 74 -21.46 0.50 12.79
C LEU A 74 -21.59 0.08 14.25
N GLY A 75 -20.48 -0.03 15.00
CA GLY A 75 -20.48 -0.24 16.45
C GLY A 75 -21.56 -1.21 16.92
N ARG A 76 -21.49 -2.47 16.48
CA ARG A 76 -22.39 -3.50 17.01
C ARG A 76 -21.99 -3.81 18.46
N CYS A 77 -22.84 -3.37 19.38
CA CYS A 77 -23.16 -4.04 20.63
C CYS A 77 -23.54 -5.52 20.41
#